data_AF-A0A378X1P8-F1
#
_entry.id   AF-A0A378X1P8-F1
#
_cell.length_a   1.000
_cell.length_b   1.000
_cell.length_c   1.000
_cell.angle_alpha   90.00
_cell.angle_beta   90.00
_cell.angle_gamma   90.00
#
_symmetry.space_group_name_H-M   'P 1'
#
loop_
_entity.id
_entity.type
_entity.pdbx_description
1 polymer ?
#
loop_
_entity_poly.entity_id
_entity_poly.type
_entity_poly.pdbx_seq_one_letter_code
_entity_poly.pdbx_strand_id
1 'polypeptide(L)'
;MPFTGGNKAGSGAAGKVGPDSGYFRRLGRRLTADLDVLDAEELAETSEASGACRAAECRRGEEVTMLGRLRSVEACPKSASASVEAEFFDGTDAVTLVWIGRRRIPGVESGRRILVRGRIGERDGAKVMYNPYYELRENS
;
A
#
# COMPACT_ATOMS: atom_id res chain seq x y z
N MET A 1 -43.62 -37.27 42.54
CA MET A 1 -43.44 -37.17 41.08
C MET A 1 -43.30 -35.68 40.73
N PRO A 2 -42.23 -35.23 40.06
CA PRO A 2 -41.96 -33.80 39.87
C PRO A 2 -42.56 -33.27 38.55
N PHE A 3 -43.05 -32.03 38.58
CA PHE A 3 -43.24 -31.21 37.38
C PHE A 3 -42.56 -29.85 37.57
N THR A 4 -41.91 -29.45 36.48
CA THR A 4 -40.86 -28.43 36.37
C THR A 4 -41.44 -27.13 35.81
N GLY A 5 -40.83 -25.98 36.17
CA GLY A 5 -40.95 -24.68 35.48
C GLY A 5 -41.57 -23.58 36.37
N GLY A 6 -40.92 -22.46 36.73
CA GLY A 6 -39.76 -21.77 36.18
C GLY A 6 -40.20 -20.45 35.53
N ASN A 7 -40.26 -19.35 36.30
CA ASN A 7 -40.57 -18.01 35.79
C ASN A 7 -39.57 -16.94 36.30
N LYS A 8 -39.39 -15.91 35.45
CA LYS A 8 -38.43 -14.77 35.38
C LYS A 8 -38.32 -13.90 36.67
N ALA A 9 -37.45 -12.89 36.89
CA ALA A 9 -36.66 -11.98 36.03
C ALA A 9 -35.61 -11.16 36.85
N GLY A 10 -34.59 -10.61 36.16
CA GLY A 10 -33.84 -9.36 36.49
C GLY A 10 -32.66 -9.49 37.47
N SER A 11 -31.49 -8.85 37.33
CA SER A 11 -31.10 -7.62 36.60
C SER A 11 -29.56 -7.48 36.47
N GLY A 12 -29.11 -6.89 35.35
CA GLY A 12 -27.90 -6.05 35.17
C GLY A 12 -26.53 -6.73 34.92
N ALA A 13 -25.55 -6.17 34.21
CA ALA A 13 -25.41 -5.24 33.07
C ALA A 13 -23.88 -5.14 32.76
N ALA A 14 -23.54 -4.72 31.52
CA ALA A 14 -22.22 -4.40 30.95
C ALA A 14 -21.31 -5.61 30.60
N GLY A 15 -20.84 -5.81 29.38
CA GLY A 15 -20.78 -4.98 28.18
C GLY A 15 -19.45 -5.31 27.48
N LYS A 16 -19.46 -6.29 26.56
CA LYS A 16 -18.30 -6.66 25.73
C LYS A 16 -18.52 -6.16 24.31
N VAL A 17 -17.52 -5.48 23.75
CA VAL A 17 -17.49 -5.11 22.32
C VAL A 17 -16.43 -5.96 21.64
N GLY A 18 -16.89 -6.91 20.84
CA GLY A 18 -16.13 -7.60 19.80
C GLY A 18 -16.58 -7.09 18.42
N PRO A 19 -15.82 -7.35 17.35
CA PRO A 19 -15.95 -6.65 16.08
C PRO A 19 -17.14 -7.17 15.24
N ASP A 20 -18.04 -6.27 14.88
CA ASP A 20 -19.09 -6.48 13.88
C ASP A 20 -18.52 -6.19 12.46
N SER A 21 -18.45 -7.19 11.60
CA SER A 21 -19.51 -7.71 10.72
C SER A 21 -19.75 -6.84 9.48
N GLY A 22 -19.56 -7.47 8.32
CA GLY A 22 -19.54 -6.81 7.03
C GLY A 22 -20.90 -6.41 6.47
N TYR A 23 -20.82 -5.57 5.44
CA TYR A 23 -21.94 -5.25 4.56
C TYR A 23 -21.44 -5.28 3.11
N PHE A 24 -21.60 -6.43 2.46
CA PHE A 24 -21.58 -6.51 1.00
C PHE A 24 -22.87 -5.93 0.43
N ARG A 25 -22.76 -4.98 -0.50
CA ARG A 25 -23.82 -4.68 -1.48
C ARG A 25 -23.27 -4.07 -2.78
N ARG A 26 -23.11 -4.97 -3.75
CA ARG A 26 -23.40 -4.90 -5.21
C ARG A 26 -22.94 -3.71 -6.10
N LEU A 27 -22.38 -4.18 -7.24
CA LEU A 27 -22.37 -3.72 -8.64
C LEU A 27 -21.20 -2.84 -9.14
N GLY A 28 -20.52 -3.36 -10.18
CA GLY A 28 -19.95 -2.51 -11.24
C GLY A 28 -18.62 -2.94 -11.87
N ARG A 29 -18.55 -4.18 -12.35
CA ARG A 29 -17.57 -4.76 -13.29
C ARG A 29 -16.79 -3.74 -14.16
N ARG A 30 -15.45 -3.73 -14.06
CA ARG A 30 -14.51 -3.61 -15.20
C ARG A 30 -13.07 -4.01 -14.83
N LEU A 31 -12.73 -5.24 -15.28
CA LEU A 31 -11.42 -5.78 -15.71
C LEU A 31 -10.32 -5.95 -14.63
N THR A 32 -10.25 -7.12 -13.96
CA THR A 32 -9.35 -8.27 -14.29
C THR A 32 -7.87 -7.83 -14.33
N ALA A 33 -7.10 -7.92 -13.24
CA ALA A 33 -6.60 -9.16 -12.63
C ALA A 33 -6.14 -10.15 -13.71
N ASP A 34 -4.93 -9.92 -14.20
CA ASP A 34 -4.06 -10.96 -14.74
C ASP A 34 -2.62 -10.47 -14.58
N LEU A 35 -1.68 -11.41 -14.41
CA LEU A 35 -0.27 -11.26 -14.01
C LEU A 35 0.01 -11.42 -12.51
N ASP A 36 -0.60 -12.46 -11.94
CA ASP A 36 0.06 -13.25 -10.91
C ASP A 36 1.25 -13.99 -11.54
N VAL A 37 2.39 -13.97 -10.85
CA VAL A 37 3.56 -14.86 -11.01
C VAL A 37 4.34 -14.71 -12.33
N LEU A 38 5.37 -13.85 -12.30
CA LEU A 38 6.75 -14.08 -12.77
C LEU A 38 7.57 -12.79 -12.52
N ASP A 39 8.89 -12.90 -12.40
CA ASP A 39 9.88 -11.80 -12.21
C ASP A 39 10.13 -11.26 -10.80
N ALA A 40 10.12 -12.14 -9.78
CA ALA A 40 10.91 -11.87 -8.58
C ALA A 40 12.42 -11.99 -8.84
N GLU A 41 12.84 -12.77 -9.84
CA GLU A 41 14.25 -13.11 -10.08
C GLU A 41 15.00 -12.13 -11.00
N GLU A 42 14.32 -11.35 -11.85
CA GLU A 42 15.02 -10.41 -12.77
C GLU A 42 15.34 -9.04 -12.14
N LEU A 43 14.66 -8.64 -11.05
CA LEU A 43 14.77 -7.26 -10.54
C LEU A 43 16.07 -7.00 -9.75
N ALA A 44 16.72 -8.04 -9.23
CA ALA A 44 17.93 -7.90 -8.42
C ALA A 44 19.17 -7.46 -9.22
N GLU A 45 19.22 -7.76 -10.53
CA GLU A 45 20.42 -7.58 -11.36
C GLU A 45 20.64 -6.13 -11.85
N THR A 46 19.62 -5.25 -11.72
CA THR A 46 19.68 -3.87 -12.24
C THR A 46 19.98 -2.78 -11.19
N SER A 47 20.02 -3.12 -9.91
CA SER A 47 20.27 -2.14 -8.84
C SER A 47 21.73 -1.65 -8.83
N GLU A 48 22.71 -2.51 -9.14
CA GLU A 48 24.13 -2.16 -9.02
C GLU A 48 24.64 -1.24 -10.14
N ALA A 49 24.01 -1.27 -11.32
CA ALA A 49 24.43 -0.47 -12.47
C ALA A 49 23.95 1.00 -12.43
N SER A 50 23.04 1.35 -11.52
CA SER A 50 22.33 2.65 -11.55
C SER A 50 22.62 3.59 -10.37
N GLY A 51 23.44 3.16 -9.39
CA GLY A 51 23.68 3.94 -8.17
C GLY A 51 22.45 4.05 -7.26
N ALA A 52 21.46 3.17 -7.47
CA ALA A 52 20.26 3.09 -6.65
C ALA A 52 20.55 2.36 -5.33
N CYS A 53 20.07 2.93 -4.22
CA CYS A 53 20.12 2.31 -2.91
C CYS A 53 18.99 1.29 -2.75
N ARG A 54 19.24 0.20 -2.05
CA ARG A 54 18.22 -0.80 -1.72
C ARG A 54 17.27 -0.28 -0.66
N ALA A 55 15.98 -0.48 -0.86
CA ALA A 55 14.93 -0.08 0.07
C ALA A 55 15.12 -0.68 1.45
N ALA A 56 15.61 -1.93 1.54
CA ALA A 56 15.89 -2.60 2.81
C ALA A 56 16.95 -1.89 3.66
N GLU A 57 17.95 -1.25 3.04
CA GLU A 57 19.09 -0.63 3.72
C GLU A 57 18.83 0.82 4.15
N CYS A 58 17.78 1.44 3.58
CA CYS A 58 17.46 2.84 3.83
C CYS A 58 16.82 3.06 5.20
N ARG A 59 17.23 4.16 5.85
CA ARG A 59 16.75 4.57 7.17
C ARG A 59 15.91 5.84 7.08
N ARG A 60 15.03 6.00 8.07
CA ARG A 60 14.24 7.22 8.23
C ARG A 60 15.15 8.46 8.30
N GLY A 61 14.80 9.47 7.52
CA GLY A 61 15.49 10.76 7.44
C GLY A 61 16.51 10.86 6.31
N GLU A 62 16.92 9.74 5.71
CA GLU A 62 17.90 9.72 4.62
C GLU A 62 17.30 10.16 3.30
N GLU A 63 18.07 10.91 2.52
CA GLU A 63 17.76 11.20 1.11
C GLU A 63 18.40 10.12 0.24
N VAL A 64 17.57 9.45 -0.56
CA VAL A 64 17.96 8.25 -1.28
C VAL A 64 17.36 8.26 -2.68
N THR A 65 18.04 7.57 -3.59
CA THR A 65 17.55 7.27 -4.93
C THR A 65 17.38 5.77 -5.04
N MET A 66 16.21 5.30 -5.50
CA MET A 66 15.89 3.88 -5.64
C MET A 66 15.35 3.58 -7.04
N LEU A 67 15.60 2.38 -7.54
CA LEU A 67 15.03 1.88 -8.79
C LEU A 67 14.18 0.65 -8.48
N GLY A 68 12.97 0.60 -9.00
CA GLY A 68 12.05 -0.49 -8.69
C GLY A 68 10.77 -0.40 -9.50
N ARG A 69 9.80 -1.25 -9.16
CA ARG A 69 8.50 -1.34 -9.82
C ARG A 69 7.38 -0.84 -8.92
N LEU A 70 6.37 -0.22 -9.53
CA LEU A 70 5.11 0.08 -8.86
C LEU A 70 4.23 -1.17 -8.84
N ARG A 71 3.83 -1.65 -7.68
CA ARG A 71 2.95 -2.82 -7.55
C ARG A 71 1.48 -2.44 -7.54
N SER A 72 1.14 -1.36 -6.86
CA SER A 72 -0.21 -0.80 -6.82
C SER A 72 -0.15 0.73 -6.89
N VAL A 73 -1.19 1.34 -7.44
CA VAL A 73 -1.39 2.79 -7.47
C VAL A 73 -2.86 3.07 -7.16
N GLU A 74 -3.10 3.81 -6.09
CA GLU A 74 -4.43 4.15 -5.61
C GLU A 74 -4.57 5.66 -5.49
N ALA A 75 -5.65 6.20 -6.07
CA ALA A 75 -6.06 7.55 -5.76
C ALA A 75 -7.00 7.50 -4.54
N CYS A 76 -6.72 8.31 -3.53
CA CYS A 76 -7.58 8.46 -2.35
C CYS A 76 -8.46 9.71 -2.50
N PRO A 77 -9.71 9.58 -2.99
CA PRO A 77 -10.63 10.72 -3.12
C PRO A 77 -11.27 11.15 -1.80
N LYS A 78 -11.19 10.31 -0.75
CA LYS A 78 -11.86 10.52 0.55
C LYS A 78 -11.00 11.22 1.60
N SER A 79 -9.70 11.42 1.36
CA SER A 79 -8.84 12.20 2.24
C SER A 79 -9.20 13.68 2.13
N ALA A 80 -9.05 14.44 3.23
CA ALA A 80 -9.33 15.89 3.25
C ALA A 80 -8.57 16.68 2.17
N SER A 81 -7.46 16.11 1.68
CA SER A 81 -6.70 16.55 0.52
C SER A 81 -6.51 15.39 -0.45
N ALA A 82 -6.94 15.52 -1.70
CA ALA A 82 -6.75 14.49 -2.73
C ALA A 82 -5.29 14.00 -2.75
N SER A 83 -5.07 12.70 -2.65
CA SER A 83 -3.74 12.09 -2.71
C SER A 83 -3.70 10.92 -3.68
N VAL A 84 -2.52 10.65 -4.21
CA VAL A 84 -2.17 9.41 -4.90
C VAL A 84 -1.16 8.68 -4.04
N GLU A 85 -1.42 7.41 -3.75
CA GLU A 85 -0.51 6.52 -3.05
C GLU A 85 -0.10 5.39 -3.99
N ALA A 86 1.17 4.99 -3.96
CA ALA A 86 1.65 3.87 -4.74
C ALA A 86 2.59 2.99 -3.91
N GLU A 87 2.47 1.68 -4.06
CA GLU A 87 3.44 0.73 -3.49
C GLU A 87 4.60 0.57 -4.46
N PHE A 88 5.80 1.00 -4.05
CA PHE A 88 7.04 0.80 -4.78
C PHE A 88 7.82 -0.36 -4.16
N PHE A 89 8.41 -1.20 -5.02
CA PHE A 89 9.22 -2.33 -4.60
C PHE A 89 10.45 -2.48 -5.50
N ASP A 90 11.62 -2.56 -4.87
CA ASP A 90 12.92 -2.67 -5.56
C ASP A 90 13.46 -4.12 -5.64
N GLY A 91 12.75 -5.09 -5.05
CA GLY A 91 13.25 -6.46 -4.88
C GLY A 91 13.57 -6.80 -3.42
N THR A 92 13.82 -5.80 -2.58
CA THR A 92 14.30 -5.98 -1.21
C THR A 92 13.29 -5.56 -0.16
N ASP A 93 12.59 -4.43 -0.35
CA ASP A 93 11.58 -3.94 0.58
C ASP A 93 10.55 -3.05 -0.13
N ALA A 94 9.41 -2.85 0.52
CA ALA A 94 8.35 -1.98 0.01
C ALA A 94 8.47 -0.56 0.58
N VAL A 95 8.21 0.43 -0.28
CA VAL A 95 8.13 1.85 0.11
C VAL A 95 6.82 2.42 -0.43
N THR A 96 6.02 3.06 0.43
CA THR A 96 4.83 3.79 -0.02
C THR A 96 5.22 5.15 -0.56
N LEU A 97 4.91 5.43 -1.82
CA LEU A 97 5.07 6.75 -2.42
C LEU A 97 3.77 7.52 -2.29
N VAL A 98 3.80 8.73 -1.76
CA VAL A 98 2.60 9.53 -1.52
C VAL A 98 2.74 10.89 -2.20
N TRP A 99 1.85 11.20 -3.14
CA TRP A 99 1.72 12.52 -3.74
C TRP A 99 0.47 13.21 -3.20
N ILE A 100 0.68 14.31 -2.48
CA ILE A 100 -0.40 15.08 -1.83
C ILE A 100 -0.90 16.18 -2.77
N GLY A 101 -2.19 16.48 -2.70
CA GLY A 101 -2.84 17.53 -3.50
C GLY A 101 -3.05 17.16 -4.96
N ARG A 102 -2.87 15.88 -5.31
CA ARG A 102 -2.96 15.39 -6.69
C ARG A 102 -3.92 14.21 -6.75
N ARG A 103 -4.69 14.12 -7.85
CA ARG A 103 -5.63 13.01 -8.14
C ARG A 103 -5.05 11.95 -9.07
N ARG A 104 -4.01 12.31 -9.83
CA ARG A 104 -3.28 11.43 -10.75
C ARG A 104 -1.86 11.95 -10.89
N ILE A 105 -0.91 11.04 -11.08
CA ILE A 105 0.47 11.33 -11.45
C ILE A 105 0.72 10.70 -12.83
N PRO A 106 1.10 11.48 -13.86
CA PRO A 106 1.32 10.95 -15.20
C PRO A 106 2.39 9.85 -15.24
N GLY A 107 2.05 8.71 -15.83
CA GLY A 107 2.94 7.55 -16.01
C GLY A 107 3.22 6.73 -14.75
N VAL A 108 2.71 7.14 -13.59
CA VAL A 108 2.75 6.33 -12.36
C VAL A 108 1.55 5.40 -12.38
N GLU A 109 1.80 4.20 -12.89
CA GLU A 109 0.81 3.14 -13.10
C GLU A 109 1.41 1.81 -12.59
N SER A 110 0.57 0.89 -12.12
CA SER A 110 1.01 -0.42 -11.66
C SER A 110 1.75 -1.18 -12.76
N GLY A 111 2.80 -1.91 -12.39
CA GLY A 111 3.71 -2.63 -13.30
C GLY A 111 4.85 -1.78 -13.86
N ARG A 112 4.81 -0.45 -13.73
CA ARG A 112 5.83 0.43 -14.32
C ARG A 112 7.11 0.43 -13.48
N ARG A 113 8.26 0.35 -14.15
CA ARG A 113 9.57 0.59 -13.53
C ARG A 113 9.83 2.08 -13.45
N ILE A 114 10.21 2.55 -12.26
CA ILE A 114 10.50 3.97 -12.01
C ILE A 114 11.76 4.10 -11.17
N LEU A 115 12.48 5.18 -11.39
CA LEU A 115 13.49 5.67 -10.45
C LEU A 115 12.83 6.72 -9.57
N VAL A 116 13.00 6.60 -8.26
CA VAL A 116 12.46 7.55 -7.28
C VAL A 116 13.58 8.15 -6.46
N ARG A 117 13.48 9.44 -6.18
CA ARG A 117 14.40 10.14 -5.29
C ARG A 117 13.64 10.99 -4.30
N GLY A 118 14.07 10.94 -3.05
CA GLY A 118 13.52 11.77 -2.00
C GLY A 118 13.91 11.26 -0.63
N ARG A 119 13.19 11.72 0.39
CA ARG A 119 13.50 11.43 1.78
C ARG A 119 12.63 10.30 2.33
N ILE A 120 13.26 9.32 2.97
CA ILE A 120 12.55 8.23 3.64
C ILE A 120 11.94 8.74 4.94
N GLY A 121 10.65 8.55 5.09
CA GLY A 121 9.89 8.69 6.33
C GLY A 121 9.39 7.33 6.79
N GLU A 122 8.58 7.37 7.85
CA GLU A 122 7.90 6.21 8.40
C GLU A 122 6.44 6.58 8.67
N ARG A 123 5.50 5.71 8.27
CA ARG A 123 4.06 5.85 8.52
C ARG A 123 3.52 4.47 8.88
N ASP A 124 2.91 4.34 10.06
CA ASP A 124 2.33 3.08 10.56
C ASP A 124 3.32 1.89 10.53
N GLY A 125 4.61 2.17 10.76
CA GLY A 125 5.69 1.17 10.73
C GLY A 125 6.19 0.78 9.33
N ALA A 126 5.66 1.39 8.26
CA ALA A 126 6.12 1.21 6.89
C ALA A 126 6.94 2.40 6.38
N LYS A 127 7.89 2.14 5.47
CA LYS A 127 8.68 3.20 4.81
C LYS A 127 7.79 3.98 3.86
N VAL A 128 7.89 5.31 3.92
CA VAL A 128 7.09 6.21 3.08
C VAL A 128 7.96 7.31 2.48
N MET A 129 7.65 7.76 1.28
CA MET A 129 8.28 8.93 0.66
C MET A 129 7.19 9.89 0.17
N TYR A 130 7.21 11.11 0.68
CA TYR A 130 6.23 12.13 0.31
C TYR A 130 6.75 13.01 -0.83
N ASN A 131 5.89 13.24 -1.82
CA ASN A 131 6.15 14.02 -3.02
C ASN A 131 7.55 13.75 -3.62
N PRO A 132 7.90 12.47 -3.86
CA PRO A 132 9.20 12.13 -4.42
C PRO A 132 9.37 12.72 -5.82
N TYR A 133 10.62 12.98 -6.17
CA TYR A 133 11.00 13.09 -7.57
C TYR A 133 10.94 11.70 -8.20
N TYR A 134 10.45 11.60 -9.43
CA TYR A 134 10.34 10.33 -10.13
C TYR A 134 10.72 10.46 -11.60
N GLU A 135 11.32 9.41 -12.14
CA GLU A 135 11.59 9.23 -13.56
C GLU A 135 10.99 7.90 -14.02
N LEU A 136 10.31 7.90 -15.16
CA LEU A 136 9.82 6.69 -15.78
C LEU A 136 11.00 5.98 -16.45
N ARG A 137 11.16 4.69 -16.18
CA ARG A 137 12.09 3.83 -16.91
C ARG A 137 11.31 2.97 -17.91
N GLU A 138 11.95 2.61 -19.01
CA GLU A 138 11.36 1.67 -19.96
C GLU A 138 11.35 0.26 -19.36
N ASN A 139 10.31 -0.50 -19.68
CA ASN A 139 10.29 -1.95 -19.47
C ASN A 139 10.98 -2.53 -20.71
N SER A 140 12.31 -2.67 -20.69
CA SER A 140 13.03 -3.43 -21.73
C SER A 140 12.71 -4.91 -21.64
#